data_AF-A0AAQ3W9Y9-F1
#
_entry.id   AF-A0AAQ3W9Y9-F1
#
_cell.length_a   1.000
_cell.length_b   1.000
_cell.length_c   1.000
_cell.angle_alpha   90.00
_cell.angle_beta   90.00
_cell.angle_gamma   90.00
#
_symmetry.space_group_name_H-M   'P 1'
#
loop_
_entity.id
_entity.type
_entity.pdbx_description
1 polymer ?
#
loop_
_entity_poly.entity_id
_entity_poly.type
_entity_poly.pdbx_seq_one_letter_code
_entity_poly.pdbx_strand_id
1 'polypeptide(L)'
;MKKVLIGVSSFLLVGLVTGCSNDNGTTSTTSEVTATTTSDKKQAEYDSAMAKGKEAIVDKDMSKAIAAFQLALEYNKDSKDAPILIEQSKLYKEVVSLKEKKDYSKALKKLTELTDAKDGSQALKQYGKELTEEINKEVIKEREESKKESEKEAVPKKEVAETKTTVEETITPKWNPQKKAELAAFMASWGTTMGQNYREYYPGNEVSFYGTYYPSVLNNNTYDGVPIQWSYDGMTANTHNVVGIYSDIDTAVPRKEMGNHLYLFVLYNGQPSVLITMQNQGNNENVLYFDQTQNADLINGFTQIVGN
;
A
#
# COMPACT_ATOMS: atom_id res chain seq x y z
N MET A 1 54.47 9.62 13.44
CA MET A 1 55.03 10.89 13.95
C MET A 1 53.89 11.64 14.62
N LYS A 2 53.91 11.80 15.96
CA LYS A 2 54.04 13.07 16.71
C LYS A 2 53.01 14.14 16.26
N LYS A 3 52.24 14.85 17.09
CA LYS A 3 52.09 15.02 18.54
C LYS A 3 50.80 15.85 18.77
N VAL A 4 50.23 15.73 19.97
CA VAL A 4 49.27 16.64 20.62
C VAL A 4 49.79 18.08 20.68
N LEU A 5 48.92 19.10 20.58
CA LEU A 5 49.11 20.34 21.36
C LEU A 5 47.78 21.06 21.69
N ILE A 6 47.67 21.37 22.97
CA ILE A 6 46.68 22.20 23.68
C ILE A 6 46.99 23.68 23.43
N GLY A 7 45.98 24.54 23.45
CA GLY A 7 46.15 25.99 23.44
C GLY A 7 44.93 26.74 23.97
N VAL A 8 44.77 26.76 25.30
CA VAL A 8 43.96 27.74 26.02
C VAL A 8 44.71 29.06 26.01
N SER A 9 44.06 30.16 25.63
CA SER A 9 44.56 31.51 25.92
C SER A 9 43.40 32.42 26.31
N SER A 10 43.33 32.64 27.62
CA SER A 10 42.57 33.72 28.26
C SER A 10 43.45 34.96 28.27
N PHE A 11 42.95 36.13 27.87
CA PHE A 11 43.38 37.39 28.47
C PHE A 11 42.27 38.45 28.35
N LEU A 12 41.97 39.02 29.53
CA LEU A 12 41.17 40.21 29.81
C LEU A 12 41.50 41.41 28.90
N LEU A 13 40.51 42.27 28.64
CA LEU A 13 40.56 43.63 29.18
C LEU A 13 39.17 44.30 29.25
N VAL A 14 38.88 44.84 30.43
CA VAL A 14 37.75 45.68 30.79
C VAL A 14 37.94 47.08 30.19
N GLY A 15 36.88 47.63 29.61
CA GLY A 15 36.76 49.04 29.23
C GLY A 15 35.37 49.56 29.59
N LEU A 16 35.21 50.04 30.82
CA LEU A 16 34.09 50.88 31.23
C LEU A 16 34.30 52.27 30.65
N VAL A 17 33.32 52.79 29.90
CA VAL A 17 33.20 54.22 29.64
C VAL A 17 31.74 54.62 29.85
N THR A 18 31.48 55.23 31.02
CA THR A 18 30.29 56.03 31.28
C THR A 18 30.43 57.38 30.59
N GLY A 19 29.49 57.71 29.72
CA GLY A 19 29.29 59.04 29.18
C GLY A 19 27.81 59.29 28.96
N CYS A 20 27.21 60.15 29.79
CA CYS A 20 25.89 60.74 29.55
C CYS A 20 26.09 62.10 28.89
N SER A 21 25.42 62.35 27.77
CA SER A 21 25.03 63.68 27.30
C SER A 21 23.81 63.57 26.40
N ASN A 22 22.86 64.47 26.61
CA ASN A 22 21.50 64.46 26.11
C ASN A 22 21.39 65.49 24.98
N ASP A 23 20.92 65.12 23.78
CA ASP A 23 20.14 66.03 22.92
C ASP A 23 19.31 65.30 21.85
N ASN A 24 18.17 65.91 21.54
CA ASN A 24 17.03 65.40 20.77
C ASN A 24 17.32 65.06 19.30
N GLY A 25 16.73 63.96 18.84
CA GLY A 25 16.59 63.63 17.42
C GLY A 25 15.68 62.43 17.22
N THR A 26 14.41 62.70 16.88
CA THR A 26 13.40 61.72 16.47
C THR A 26 13.92 60.82 15.35
N THR A 27 13.98 59.51 15.61
CA THR A 27 13.75 58.47 14.59
C THR A 27 13.27 57.19 15.25
N SER A 28 12.05 56.81 14.90
CA SER A 28 11.43 55.52 15.20
C SER A 28 12.30 54.36 14.73
N THR A 29 12.93 53.63 15.64
CA THR A 29 13.49 52.30 15.32
C THR A 29 13.52 51.41 16.56
N THR A 30 12.36 50.88 16.97
CA THR A 30 12.30 49.80 17.98
C THR A 30 11.18 48.80 17.71
N SER A 31 10.88 48.54 16.45
CA SER A 31 9.88 47.51 16.06
C SER A 31 10.45 46.37 15.19
N GLU A 32 11.68 46.48 14.69
CA GLU A 32 12.20 45.53 13.69
C GLU A 32 13.12 44.44 14.29
N VAL A 33 13.77 44.71 15.43
CA VAL A 33 14.65 43.72 16.09
C VAL A 33 13.85 42.67 16.85
N THR A 34 12.73 43.04 17.48
CA THR A 34 11.91 42.14 18.31
C THR A 34 11.04 41.17 17.50
N ALA A 35 10.54 41.58 16.32
CA ALA A 35 9.72 40.74 15.46
C ALA A 35 10.54 39.62 14.79
N THR A 36 11.76 39.95 14.34
CA THR A 36 12.66 39.01 13.67
C THR A 36 13.15 37.91 14.63
N THR A 37 13.60 38.29 15.84
CA THR A 37 14.05 37.31 16.86
C THR A 37 12.93 36.40 17.36
N THR A 38 11.69 36.89 17.40
CA THR A 38 10.53 36.08 17.85
C THR A 38 10.10 35.07 16.78
N SER A 39 10.11 35.47 15.50
CA SER A 39 9.80 34.59 14.37
C SER A 39 10.84 33.48 14.23
N ASP A 40 12.13 33.83 14.30
CA ASP A 40 13.23 32.86 14.18
C ASP A 40 13.22 31.85 15.33
N LYS A 41 12.91 32.29 16.55
CA LYS A 41 12.74 31.40 17.70
C LYS A 41 11.55 30.45 17.51
N LYS A 42 10.43 30.94 16.97
CA LYS A 42 9.23 30.12 16.72
C LYS A 42 9.48 29.04 15.67
N GLN A 43 10.26 29.36 14.63
CA GLN A 43 10.67 28.40 13.61
C GLN A 43 11.59 27.33 14.18
N ALA A 44 12.57 27.71 15.01
CA ALA A 44 13.47 26.75 15.66
C ALA A 44 12.72 25.76 16.59
N GLU A 45 11.71 26.24 17.33
CA GLU A 45 10.87 25.38 18.18
C GLU A 45 9.99 24.43 17.35
N TYR A 46 9.43 24.92 16.23
CA TYR A 46 8.72 24.06 15.27
C TYR A 46 9.62 22.95 14.74
N ASP A 47 10.82 23.29 14.27
CA ASP A 47 11.77 22.32 13.70
C ASP A 47 12.19 21.28 14.75
N SER A 48 12.42 21.71 15.99
CA SER A 48 12.71 20.81 17.13
C SER A 48 11.55 19.85 17.40
N ALA A 49 10.31 20.35 17.42
CA ALA A 49 9.13 19.53 17.66
C ALA A 49 8.90 18.52 16.52
N MET A 50 9.07 18.93 15.26
CA MET A 50 8.99 18.04 14.09
C MET A 50 10.08 16.95 14.13
N ALA A 51 11.31 17.30 14.51
CA ALA A 51 12.41 16.34 14.65
C ALA A 51 12.10 15.29 15.73
N LYS A 52 11.65 15.73 16.91
CA LYS A 52 11.23 14.82 18.00
C LYS A 52 10.08 13.90 17.58
N GLY A 53 9.13 14.40 16.80
CA GLY A 53 8.04 13.57 16.28
C GLY A 53 8.52 12.50 15.31
N LYS A 54 9.47 12.84 14.41
CA LYS A 54 10.09 11.87 13.49
C LYS A 54 10.94 10.84 14.22
N GLU A 55 11.69 11.25 15.23
CA GLU A 55 12.44 10.34 16.11
C GLU A 55 11.51 9.38 16.84
N ALA A 56 10.40 9.88 17.41
CA ALA A 56 9.40 9.03 18.05
C ALA A 56 8.72 8.05 17.08
N ILE A 57 8.56 8.39 15.78
CA ILE A 57 8.14 7.43 14.76
C ILE A 57 9.17 6.30 14.64
N VAL A 58 10.47 6.63 14.56
CA VAL A 58 11.55 5.63 14.47
C VAL A 58 11.56 4.69 15.68
N ASP A 59 11.30 5.25 16.87
CA ASP A 59 11.16 4.49 18.12
C ASP A 59 9.84 3.71 18.23
N LYS A 60 8.99 3.79 17.20
CA LYS A 60 7.63 3.22 17.14
C LYS A 60 6.70 3.72 18.27
N ASP A 61 7.02 4.84 18.92
CA ASP A 61 6.19 5.48 19.94
C ASP A 61 5.24 6.49 19.29
N MET A 62 4.16 5.98 18.69
CA MET A 62 3.19 6.83 17.98
C MET A 62 2.48 7.83 18.89
N SER A 63 2.40 7.57 20.20
CA SER A 63 1.78 8.51 21.13
C SER A 63 2.67 9.73 21.36
N LYS A 64 3.99 9.51 21.54
CA LYS A 64 4.97 10.61 21.59
C LYS A 64 5.08 11.33 20.25
N ALA A 65 5.04 10.61 19.13
CA ALA A 65 5.07 11.21 17.80
C ALA A 65 3.91 12.19 17.59
N ILE A 66 2.68 11.75 17.88
CA ILE A 66 1.48 12.61 17.79
C ILE A 66 1.61 13.85 18.67
N ALA A 67 2.04 13.69 19.93
CA ALA A 67 2.19 14.81 20.85
C ALA A 67 3.24 15.83 20.36
N ALA A 68 4.36 15.35 19.81
CA ALA A 68 5.41 16.20 19.27
C ALA A 68 4.96 16.97 18.02
N PHE A 69 4.22 16.33 17.10
CA PHE A 69 3.67 17.02 15.93
C PHE A 69 2.55 17.99 16.30
N GLN A 70 1.75 17.70 17.33
CA GLN A 70 0.78 18.66 17.86
C GLN A 70 1.47 19.89 18.46
N LEU A 71 2.57 19.69 19.21
CA LEU A 71 3.39 20.79 19.69
C LEU A 71 3.98 21.62 18.52
N ALA A 72 4.39 20.96 17.43
CA ALA A 72 4.83 21.68 16.23
C ALA A 72 3.74 22.61 15.68
N LEU A 73 2.47 22.16 15.65
CA LEU A 73 1.34 23.00 15.23
C LEU A 73 1.08 24.20 16.13
N GLU A 74 1.48 24.16 17.41
CA GLU A 74 1.41 25.34 18.29
C GLU A 74 2.36 26.46 17.82
N TYR A 75 3.54 26.07 17.32
CA TYR A 75 4.54 26.99 16.78
C TYR A 75 4.27 27.37 15.32
N ASN A 76 3.71 26.48 14.50
CA ASN A 76 3.31 26.78 13.13
C ASN A 76 1.98 26.12 12.75
N LYS A 77 0.90 26.90 12.82
CA LYS A 77 -0.46 26.44 12.52
C LYS A 77 -0.70 26.13 11.05
N ASP A 78 0.08 26.73 10.16
CA ASP A 78 -0.05 26.58 8.70
C ASP A 78 0.87 25.49 8.14
N SER A 79 1.45 24.67 9.02
CA SER A 79 2.27 23.51 8.62
C SER A 79 1.45 22.55 7.76
N LYS A 80 2.00 22.21 6.58
CA LYS A 80 1.44 21.18 5.70
C LYS A 80 1.78 19.77 6.16
N ASP A 81 2.95 19.59 6.78
CA ASP A 81 3.49 18.26 7.11
C ASP A 81 2.97 17.73 8.44
N ALA A 82 2.87 18.58 9.47
CA ALA A 82 2.52 18.15 10.82
C ALA A 82 1.14 17.47 10.89
N PRO A 83 0.07 17.99 10.24
CA PRO A 83 -1.24 17.31 10.23
C PRO A 83 -1.21 15.93 9.57
N ILE A 84 -0.49 15.81 8.44
CA ILE A 84 -0.35 14.54 7.70
C ILE A 84 0.34 13.50 8.58
N LEU A 85 1.42 13.91 9.26
CA LEU A 85 2.17 13.01 10.14
C LEU A 85 1.36 12.60 11.38
N ILE A 86 0.55 13.50 11.94
CA ILE A 86 -0.38 13.17 13.03
C ILE A 86 -1.39 12.10 12.57
N GLU A 87 -1.99 12.29 11.40
CA GLU A 87 -2.98 11.35 10.86
C GLU A 87 -2.36 9.98 10.59
N GLN A 88 -1.21 9.93 9.94
CA GLN A 88 -0.49 8.68 9.68
C GLN A 88 -0.06 7.97 10.97
N SER A 89 0.42 8.68 11.99
CA SER A 89 0.75 8.10 13.29
C SER A 89 -0.48 7.54 14.02
N LYS A 90 -1.65 8.21 13.91
CA LYS A 90 -2.92 7.71 14.45
C LYS A 90 -3.37 6.44 13.73
N LEU A 91 -3.32 6.46 12.39
CA LEU A 91 -3.70 5.33 11.56
C LEU A 91 -2.84 4.10 11.87
N TYR A 92 -1.52 4.26 11.95
CA TYR A 92 -0.62 3.17 12.33
C TYR A 92 -0.93 2.60 13.73
N LYS A 93 -1.18 3.47 14.72
CA LYS A 93 -1.58 3.05 16.08
C LYS A 93 -2.91 2.27 16.07
N GLU A 94 -3.87 2.67 15.25
CA GLU A 94 -5.14 1.96 15.11
C GLU A 94 -4.96 0.59 14.46
N VAL A 95 -4.13 0.48 13.42
CA VAL A 95 -3.80 -0.79 12.78
C VAL A 95 -3.18 -1.76 13.78
N VAL A 96 -2.22 -1.32 14.60
CA VAL A 96 -1.61 -2.16 15.64
C VAL A 96 -2.70 -2.67 16.61
N SER A 97 -3.63 -1.82 17.03
CA SER A 97 -4.76 -2.26 17.88
C SER A 97 -5.69 -3.25 17.17
N LEU A 98 -5.95 -3.08 15.87
CA LEU A 98 -6.77 -4.01 15.09
C LEU A 98 -6.09 -5.37 14.91
N LYS A 99 -4.77 -5.38 14.69
CA LYS A 99 -3.95 -6.59 14.66
C LYS A 99 -4.02 -7.33 16.00
N GLU A 100 -3.84 -6.65 17.13
CA GLU A 100 -3.96 -7.24 18.47
C GLU A 100 -5.36 -7.85 18.72
N LYS A 101 -6.40 -7.22 18.17
CA LYS A 101 -7.79 -7.71 18.20
C LYS A 101 -8.08 -8.78 17.15
N LYS A 102 -7.09 -9.16 16.32
CA LYS A 102 -7.21 -10.09 15.20
C LYS A 102 -8.22 -9.68 14.13
N ASP A 103 -8.57 -8.39 14.07
CA ASP A 103 -9.42 -7.83 13.02
C ASP A 103 -8.55 -7.50 11.80
N TYR A 104 -7.94 -8.55 11.23
CA TYR A 104 -6.92 -8.43 10.19
C TYR A 104 -7.46 -7.80 8.91
N SER A 105 -8.74 -8.00 8.59
CA SER A 105 -9.39 -7.38 7.42
C SER A 105 -9.41 -5.85 7.53
N LYS A 106 -9.83 -5.31 8.68
CA LYS A 106 -9.82 -3.85 8.91
C LYS A 106 -8.41 -3.30 9.04
N ALA A 107 -7.51 -4.06 9.66
CA ALA A 107 -6.09 -3.68 9.77
C ALA A 107 -5.44 -3.51 8.39
N LEU A 108 -5.62 -4.48 7.49
CA LEU A 108 -5.07 -4.45 6.13
C LEU A 108 -5.65 -3.31 5.29
N LYS A 109 -6.96 -3.04 5.39
CA LYS A 109 -7.58 -1.90 4.70
C LYS A 109 -6.94 -0.56 5.11
N LYS A 110 -6.77 -0.34 6.41
CA LYS A 110 -6.14 0.88 6.95
C LYS A 110 -4.65 0.97 6.63
N LEU A 111 -3.97 -0.17 6.50
CA LEU A 111 -2.58 -0.20 6.04
C LEU A 111 -2.43 0.27 4.60
N THR A 112 -3.37 -0.07 3.72
CA THR A 112 -3.38 0.45 2.34
C THR A 112 -3.52 1.97 2.30
N GLU A 113 -4.42 2.54 3.12
CA GLU A 113 -4.55 4.00 3.26
C GLU A 113 -3.22 4.66 3.69
N LEU A 114 -2.46 4.00 4.58
CA LEU A 114 -1.16 4.47 5.04
C LEU A 114 -0.07 4.37 3.95
N THR A 115 -0.01 3.26 3.22
CA THR A 115 1.04 3.01 2.22
C THR A 115 0.89 3.82 0.94
N ASP A 116 -0.36 4.11 0.56
CA ASP A 116 -0.69 4.75 -0.72
C ASP A 116 -0.72 6.28 -0.63
N ALA A 117 -0.63 6.83 0.58
CA ALA A 117 -0.51 8.26 0.79
C ALA A 117 0.66 8.83 -0.04
N LYS A 118 0.43 9.90 -0.82
CA LYS A 118 1.49 10.52 -1.63
C LYS A 118 2.55 11.16 -0.73
N ASP A 119 2.10 11.91 0.26
CA ASP A 119 2.94 12.66 1.19
C ASP A 119 3.10 11.93 2.55
N GLY A 120 3.90 12.52 3.44
CA GLY A 120 4.08 12.04 4.82
C GLY A 120 5.32 11.16 5.06
N SER A 121 5.26 10.33 6.10
CA SER A 121 6.42 9.58 6.62
C SER A 121 6.72 8.33 5.80
N GLN A 122 7.92 8.27 5.22
CA GLN A 122 8.43 7.08 4.56
C GLN A 122 8.63 5.92 5.54
N ALA A 123 9.02 6.22 6.79
CA ALA A 123 9.17 5.20 7.83
C ALA A 123 7.82 4.54 8.18
N LEU A 124 6.73 5.31 8.28
CA LEU A 124 5.41 4.75 8.53
C LEU A 124 4.89 3.92 7.35
N LYS A 125 5.15 4.33 6.12
CA LYS A 125 4.84 3.53 4.92
C LYS A 125 5.60 2.20 4.93
N GLN A 126 6.89 2.23 5.30
CA GLN A 126 7.71 1.03 5.42
C GLN A 126 7.20 0.10 6.54
N TYR A 127 6.90 0.65 7.73
CA TYR A 127 6.31 -0.14 8.81
C TYR A 127 4.94 -0.70 8.43
N GLY A 128 4.16 0.02 7.61
CA GLY A 128 2.90 -0.48 7.10
C GLY A 128 3.05 -1.71 6.21
N LYS A 129 4.08 -1.74 5.36
CA LYS A 129 4.43 -2.92 4.54
C LYS A 129 4.88 -4.10 5.41
N GLU A 130 5.76 -3.86 6.39
CA GLU A 130 6.20 -4.89 7.34
C GLU A 130 5.03 -5.47 8.14
N LEU A 131 4.13 -4.61 8.63
CA LEU A 131 2.97 -5.04 9.40
C LEU A 131 1.95 -5.79 8.53
N THR A 132 1.87 -5.47 7.24
CA THR A 132 1.08 -6.24 6.26
C THR A 132 1.63 -7.66 6.12
N GLU A 133 2.95 -7.81 5.98
CA GLU A 133 3.61 -9.12 5.91
C GLU A 133 3.41 -9.92 7.22
N GLU A 134 3.54 -9.25 8.37
CA GLU A 134 3.36 -9.87 9.69
C GLU A 134 1.93 -10.35 9.91
N ILE A 135 0.93 -9.52 9.60
CA ILE A 135 -0.49 -9.89 9.66
C ILE A 135 -0.76 -11.09 8.75
N ASN A 136 -0.26 -11.07 7.51
CA ASN A 136 -0.43 -12.19 6.58
C ASN A 136 0.18 -13.49 7.14
N LYS A 137 1.32 -13.41 7.82
CA LYS A 137 1.97 -14.55 8.48
C LYS A 137 1.18 -15.06 9.69
N GLU A 138 0.63 -14.17 10.51
CA GLU A 138 -0.22 -14.53 11.66
C GLU A 138 -1.52 -15.21 11.22
N VAL A 139 -2.16 -14.71 10.15
CA VAL A 139 -3.35 -15.35 9.54
C VAL A 139 -3.06 -16.77 9.08
N ILE A 140 -1.90 -17.01 8.46
CA ILE A 140 -1.46 -18.36 8.05
C ILE A 140 -1.24 -19.25 9.26
N LYS A 141 -0.55 -18.76 10.29
CA LYS A 141 -0.23 -19.52 11.50
C LYS A 141 -1.46 -19.90 12.31
N GLU A 142 -2.45 -19.02 12.44
CA GLU A 142 -3.73 -19.32 13.11
C GLU A 142 -4.51 -20.43 12.39
N ARG A 143 -4.45 -20.46 11.05
CA ARG A 143 -5.04 -21.55 10.26
C ARG A 143 -4.35 -22.88 10.50
N GLU A 144 -3.02 -22.91 10.62
CA GLU A 144 -2.27 -24.13 10.89
C GLU A 144 -2.48 -24.67 12.32
N GLU A 145 -2.58 -23.78 13.31
CA GLU A 145 -2.88 -24.17 14.70
C GLU A 145 -4.32 -24.69 14.84
N SER A 146 -5.30 -24.07 14.17
CA SER A 146 -6.68 -24.58 14.12
C SER A 146 -6.81 -25.96 13.46
N LYS A 147 -5.85 -26.34 12.60
CA LYS A 147 -5.80 -27.64 11.93
C LYS A 147 -5.28 -28.77 12.83
N LYS A 148 -4.40 -28.45 13.80
CA LYS A 148 -3.85 -29.41 14.77
C LYS A 148 -4.80 -29.75 15.91
N GLU A 149 -5.75 -28.87 16.24
CA GLU A 149 -6.75 -29.12 17.30
C GLU A 149 -7.81 -30.14 16.86
N SER A 150 -8.15 -30.18 15.57
CA SER A 150 -9.08 -31.16 14.98
C SER A 150 -8.50 -32.55 14.73
N GLU A 151 -7.19 -32.76 14.90
CA GLU A 151 -6.50 -34.02 14.55
C GLU A 151 -6.31 -34.99 15.73
N LYS A 152 -6.77 -34.63 16.95
CA LYS A 152 -6.64 -35.48 18.16
C LYS A 152 -7.76 -36.50 18.39
N GLU A 153 -8.86 -36.46 17.63
CA GLU A 153 -9.95 -37.43 17.74
C GLU A 153 -10.22 -38.12 16.39
N ALA A 154 -9.43 -39.13 16.03
CA ALA A 154 -9.92 -40.32 15.30
C ALA A 154 -8.80 -41.35 15.11
N VAL A 155 -8.91 -42.46 15.84
CA VAL A 155 -8.19 -43.73 15.57
C VAL A 155 -9.00 -44.54 14.53
N PRO A 156 -8.37 -45.33 13.64
CA PRO A 156 -8.93 -45.65 12.32
C PRO A 156 -9.55 -47.05 12.23
N LYS A 157 -10.54 -47.25 11.34
CA LYS A 157 -10.79 -48.58 10.75
C LYS A 157 -11.56 -48.57 9.42
N LYS A 158 -10.82 -48.92 8.36
CA LYS A 158 -11.09 -49.82 7.21
C LYS A 158 -12.43 -49.81 6.42
N GLU A 159 -12.24 -49.53 5.12
CA GLU A 159 -12.62 -50.28 3.90
C GLU A 159 -14.07 -50.41 3.38
N VAL A 160 -14.21 -49.91 2.13
CA VAL A 160 -15.01 -50.30 0.93
C VAL A 160 -16.55 -50.28 0.99
N ALA A 161 -17.17 -49.38 0.21
CA ALA A 161 -17.89 -49.68 -1.04
C ALA A 161 -18.79 -48.51 -1.47
N GLU A 162 -18.86 -48.28 -2.78
CA GLU A 162 -19.61 -47.24 -3.49
C GLU A 162 -21.10 -47.14 -3.09
N THR A 163 -21.61 -45.94 -2.79
CA THR A 163 -22.71 -45.31 -3.54
C THR A 163 -22.92 -43.86 -3.10
N LYS A 164 -23.05 -42.98 -4.11
CA LYS A 164 -23.71 -41.65 -4.11
C LYS A 164 -24.11 -41.07 -2.75
N THR A 165 -23.38 -40.06 -2.27
CA THR A 165 -23.97 -38.94 -1.50
C THR A 165 -23.01 -37.75 -1.57
N THR A 166 -23.56 -36.61 -1.96
CA THR A 166 -23.19 -35.21 -1.70
C THR A 166 -21.83 -35.00 -1.01
N VAL A 167 -20.86 -34.53 -1.79
CA VAL A 167 -19.60 -33.98 -1.29
C VAL A 167 -19.93 -32.62 -0.66
N GLU A 168 -19.97 -32.54 0.66
CA GLU A 168 -19.71 -31.27 1.33
C GLU A 168 -18.23 -30.96 1.11
N GLU A 169 -17.95 -30.27 0.00
CA GLU A 169 -16.64 -29.72 -0.31
C GLU A 169 -16.33 -28.69 0.79
N THR A 170 -15.39 -29.02 1.65
CA THR A 170 -14.70 -28.01 2.46
C THR A 170 -14.03 -27.03 1.49
N ILE A 171 -14.69 -25.90 1.25
CA ILE A 171 -14.35 -24.91 0.24
C ILE A 171 -13.04 -24.23 0.64
N THR A 172 -11.93 -24.82 0.21
CA THR A 172 -10.60 -24.20 0.33
C THR A 172 -10.54 -23.08 -0.70
N PRO A 173 -10.19 -21.83 -0.34
CA PRO A 173 -10.11 -20.74 -1.30
C PRO A 173 -9.09 -21.09 -2.38
N LYS A 174 -9.58 -21.13 -3.64
CA LYS A 174 -8.76 -21.49 -4.80
C LYS A 174 -7.79 -20.38 -5.20
N TRP A 175 -8.08 -19.14 -4.81
CA TRP A 175 -7.18 -18.00 -4.94
C TRP A 175 -6.73 -17.47 -3.57
N ASN A 176 -5.47 -17.04 -3.47
CA ASN A 176 -4.91 -16.51 -2.23
C ASN A 176 -3.77 -15.50 -2.54
N PRO A 177 -3.26 -14.76 -1.53
CA PRO A 177 -2.19 -13.78 -1.74
C PRO A 177 -0.87 -14.35 -2.30
N GLN A 178 -0.53 -15.60 -1.98
CA GLN A 178 0.66 -16.26 -2.55
C GLN A 178 0.49 -16.45 -4.06
N LYS A 179 -0.67 -16.96 -4.50
CA LYS A 179 -0.99 -17.12 -5.93
C LYS A 179 -1.03 -15.78 -6.65
N LYS A 180 -1.51 -14.72 -5.99
CA LYS A 180 -1.42 -13.35 -6.52
C LYS A 180 0.03 -12.93 -6.75
N ALA A 181 0.92 -13.16 -5.78
CA ALA A 181 2.34 -12.83 -5.92
C ALA A 181 3.03 -13.66 -7.01
N GLU A 182 2.71 -14.96 -7.10
CA GLU A 182 3.19 -15.84 -8.17
C GLU A 182 2.72 -15.36 -9.54
N LEU A 183 1.45 -14.93 -9.67
CA LEU A 183 0.92 -14.35 -10.90
C LEU A 183 1.63 -13.05 -11.28
N ALA A 184 1.88 -12.16 -10.32
CA ALA A 184 2.59 -10.91 -10.60
C ALA A 184 4.03 -11.17 -11.09
N ALA A 185 4.75 -12.09 -10.45
CA ALA A 185 6.09 -12.49 -10.86
C ALA A 185 6.09 -13.16 -12.25
N PHE A 186 5.11 -14.03 -12.49
CA PHE A 186 4.90 -14.67 -13.79
C PHE A 186 4.66 -13.63 -14.89
N MET A 187 3.76 -12.67 -14.67
CA MET A 187 3.44 -11.63 -15.67
C MET A 187 4.62 -10.71 -15.96
N ALA A 188 5.43 -10.37 -14.96
CA ALA A 188 6.66 -9.59 -15.18
C ALA A 188 7.68 -10.34 -16.06
N SER A 189 7.89 -11.64 -15.79
CA SER A 189 8.80 -12.50 -16.56
C SER A 189 8.29 -12.74 -17.99
N TRP A 190 7.00 -13.09 -18.12
CA TRP A 190 6.36 -13.34 -19.40
C TRP A 190 6.33 -12.09 -20.27
N GLY A 191 5.97 -10.93 -19.72
CA GLY A 191 6.04 -9.65 -20.42
C GLY A 191 7.44 -9.38 -20.98
N THR A 192 8.48 -9.58 -20.17
CA THR A 192 9.87 -9.40 -20.60
C THR A 192 10.22 -10.30 -21.80
N THR A 193 9.79 -11.57 -21.77
CA THR A 193 9.98 -12.53 -22.89
C THR A 193 9.29 -12.04 -24.17
N MET A 194 8.11 -11.44 -24.05
CA MET A 194 7.34 -10.89 -25.17
C MET A 194 7.80 -9.48 -25.61
N GLY A 195 8.76 -8.87 -24.90
CA GLY A 195 9.17 -7.49 -25.14
C GLY A 195 8.07 -6.47 -24.80
N GLN A 196 7.21 -6.82 -23.86
CA GLN A 196 6.06 -6.04 -23.38
C GLN A 196 6.21 -5.78 -21.87
N ASN A 197 5.61 -4.70 -21.37
CA ASN A 197 5.66 -4.39 -19.95
C ASN A 197 4.24 -4.30 -19.41
N TYR A 198 3.87 -5.23 -18.53
CA TYR A 198 2.51 -5.30 -17.99
C TYR A 198 2.46 -4.69 -16.60
N ARG A 199 1.47 -3.83 -16.37
CA ARG A 199 1.10 -3.33 -15.04
C ARG A 199 -0.13 -4.08 -14.53
N GLU A 200 -0.16 -4.34 -13.22
CA GLU A 200 -1.32 -4.90 -12.53
C GLU A 200 -2.33 -3.79 -12.21
N TYR A 201 -3.62 -4.11 -12.37
CA TYR A 201 -4.75 -3.25 -11.98
C TYR A 201 -5.75 -4.02 -11.12
N TYR A 202 -6.43 -3.32 -10.22
CA TYR A 202 -7.31 -3.87 -9.20
C TYR A 202 -8.21 -2.76 -8.62
N PRO A 203 -9.24 -3.07 -7.80
CA PRO A 203 -10.08 -2.02 -7.22
C PRO A 203 -9.24 -1.05 -6.39
N GLY A 204 -9.25 0.23 -6.75
CA GLY A 204 -8.40 1.27 -6.15
C GLY A 204 -7.13 1.62 -6.95
N ASN A 205 -6.75 0.78 -7.93
CA ASN A 205 -5.69 1.05 -8.92
C ASN A 205 -6.21 0.66 -10.31
N GLU A 206 -7.05 1.52 -10.88
CA GLU A 206 -7.77 1.22 -12.12
C GLU A 206 -6.99 1.57 -13.38
N VAL A 207 -7.36 0.92 -14.48
CA VAL A 207 -6.90 1.27 -15.83
C VAL A 207 -8.05 1.79 -16.67
N SER A 208 -7.81 2.88 -17.40
CA SER A 208 -8.66 3.31 -18.52
C SER A 208 -8.16 2.64 -19.79
N PHE A 209 -8.74 1.50 -20.16
CA PHE A 209 -8.43 0.81 -21.40
C PHE A 209 -9.35 1.33 -22.51
N TYR A 210 -8.81 2.23 -23.34
CA TYR A 210 -9.52 2.93 -24.42
C TYR A 210 -10.88 3.55 -23.98
N GLY A 211 -10.90 4.17 -22.81
CA GLY A 211 -12.08 4.86 -22.27
C GLY A 211 -12.98 3.99 -21.39
N THR A 212 -12.69 2.70 -21.24
CA THR A 212 -13.39 1.80 -20.32
C THR A 212 -12.53 1.55 -19.07
N TYR A 213 -13.12 1.72 -17.89
CA TYR A 213 -12.41 1.62 -16.60
C TYR A 213 -12.52 0.22 -15.99
N TYR A 214 -11.37 -0.44 -15.80
CA TYR A 214 -11.28 -1.76 -15.16
C TYR A 214 -10.59 -1.64 -13.79
N PRO A 215 -11.03 -2.39 -12.77
CA PRO A 215 -12.11 -3.39 -12.78
C PRO A 215 -13.55 -2.84 -12.65
N SER A 216 -13.77 -1.54 -12.45
CA SER A 216 -15.13 -0.99 -12.19
C SER A 216 -16.23 -1.46 -13.15
N VAL A 217 -15.92 -1.60 -14.44
CA VAL A 217 -16.87 -2.04 -15.46
C VAL A 217 -17.37 -3.48 -15.26
N LEU A 218 -16.61 -4.34 -14.56
CA LEU A 218 -16.90 -5.78 -14.43
C LEU A 218 -18.23 -6.03 -13.70
N ASN A 219 -18.46 -5.36 -12.57
CA ASN A 219 -19.58 -5.67 -11.66
C ASN A 219 -20.98 -5.46 -12.27
N ASN A 220 -21.07 -4.73 -13.38
CA ASN A 220 -22.33 -4.46 -14.09
C ASN A 220 -22.41 -5.20 -15.43
N ASN A 221 -21.58 -6.23 -15.61
CA ASN A 221 -21.40 -6.90 -16.89
C ASN A 221 -21.43 -8.42 -16.77
N THR A 222 -21.54 -9.04 -17.95
CA THR A 222 -21.46 -10.47 -18.13
C THR A 222 -20.41 -10.82 -19.18
N TYR A 223 -19.79 -11.98 -19.03
CA TYR A 223 -18.98 -12.64 -20.05
C TYR A 223 -19.69 -13.95 -20.43
N ASP A 224 -19.95 -14.17 -21.72
CA ASP A 224 -20.74 -15.32 -22.22
C ASP A 224 -22.10 -15.55 -21.49
N GLY A 225 -22.76 -14.45 -21.12
CA GLY A 225 -24.06 -14.48 -20.42
C GLY A 225 -23.97 -14.83 -18.94
N VAL A 226 -22.76 -15.00 -18.38
CA VAL A 226 -22.50 -15.27 -16.97
C VAL A 226 -21.94 -14.00 -16.31
N PRO A 227 -22.36 -13.65 -15.07
CA PRO A 227 -21.79 -12.52 -14.35
C PRO A 227 -20.26 -12.60 -14.27
N ILE A 228 -19.60 -11.46 -14.35
CA ILE A 228 -18.16 -11.33 -14.14
C ILE A 228 -17.91 -10.25 -13.10
N GLN A 229 -16.95 -10.47 -12.21
CA GLN A 229 -16.63 -9.48 -11.16
C GLN A 229 -15.19 -9.61 -10.71
N TRP A 230 -14.68 -8.58 -10.06
CA TRP A 230 -13.46 -8.70 -9.29
C TRP A 230 -13.67 -9.60 -8.06
N SER A 231 -12.70 -10.45 -7.73
CA SER A 231 -12.72 -11.28 -6.53
C SER A 231 -11.31 -11.44 -5.95
N TYR A 232 -11.20 -11.39 -4.62
CA TYR A 232 -9.95 -11.62 -3.91
C TYR A 232 -9.70 -13.09 -3.55
N ASP A 233 -10.71 -13.96 -3.63
CA ASP A 233 -10.65 -15.36 -3.20
C ASP A 233 -11.02 -16.37 -4.31
N GLY A 234 -11.63 -15.90 -5.39
CA GLY A 234 -12.04 -16.73 -6.53
C GLY A 234 -13.25 -17.63 -6.25
N MET A 235 -14.04 -17.35 -5.21
CA MET A 235 -15.01 -18.32 -4.67
C MET A 235 -16.48 -18.06 -5.02
N THR A 236 -16.82 -16.96 -5.69
CA THR A 236 -18.23 -16.72 -6.03
C THR A 236 -18.71 -17.73 -7.05
N ALA A 237 -19.67 -18.56 -6.67
CA ALA A 237 -20.25 -19.58 -7.55
C ALA A 237 -20.97 -18.96 -8.75
N ASN A 238 -21.00 -19.68 -9.88
CA ASN A 238 -21.69 -19.27 -11.11
C ASN A 238 -21.32 -17.86 -11.60
N THR A 239 -20.09 -17.47 -11.34
CA THR A 239 -19.55 -16.14 -11.65
C THR A 239 -18.12 -16.29 -12.15
N HIS A 240 -17.75 -15.52 -13.17
CA HIS A 240 -16.38 -15.34 -13.58
C HIS A 240 -15.68 -14.44 -12.55
N ASN A 241 -14.90 -15.05 -11.66
CA ASN A 241 -14.14 -14.33 -10.64
C ASN A 241 -12.82 -13.86 -11.23
N VAL A 242 -12.70 -12.57 -11.55
CA VAL A 242 -11.45 -11.94 -11.99
C VAL A 242 -10.56 -11.75 -10.78
N VAL A 243 -9.40 -12.41 -10.79
CA VAL A 243 -8.44 -12.45 -9.69
C VAL A 243 -7.13 -11.71 -10.00
N GLY A 244 -6.97 -11.24 -11.23
CA GLY A 244 -5.86 -10.39 -11.67
C GLY A 244 -6.18 -9.71 -13.00
N ILE A 245 -5.74 -8.46 -13.16
CA ILE A 245 -5.88 -7.68 -14.40
C ILE A 245 -4.53 -7.11 -14.76
N TYR A 246 -4.10 -7.30 -16.00
CA TYR A 246 -2.80 -6.83 -16.47
C TYR A 246 -2.92 -6.16 -17.83
N SER A 247 -2.32 -4.97 -17.99
CA SER A 247 -2.28 -4.27 -19.28
C SER A 247 -0.93 -3.62 -19.55
N ASP A 248 -0.56 -3.55 -20.83
CA ASP A 248 0.61 -2.84 -21.32
C ASP A 248 0.31 -1.38 -21.72
N ILE A 249 -0.95 -0.93 -21.63
CA ILE A 249 -1.40 0.38 -22.14
C ILE A 249 -0.62 1.57 -21.57
N ASP A 250 -0.30 1.58 -20.27
CA ASP A 250 0.44 2.68 -19.62
C ASP A 250 1.96 2.64 -19.86
N THR A 251 2.45 1.60 -20.52
CA THR A 251 3.88 1.42 -20.81
C THR A 251 4.17 1.35 -22.30
N ALA A 252 3.12 1.37 -23.12
CA ALA A 252 3.20 1.31 -24.56
C ALA A 252 3.99 2.51 -25.08
N VAL A 253 4.90 2.25 -26.03
CA VAL A 253 5.64 3.30 -26.70
C VAL A 253 4.69 4.05 -27.64
N PRO A 254 4.72 5.40 -27.74
CA PRO A 254 3.70 6.21 -28.45
C PRO A 254 3.38 5.85 -29.91
N ARG A 255 4.19 5.01 -30.56
CA ARG A 255 3.96 4.52 -31.94
C ARG A 255 3.15 3.21 -32.01
N LYS A 256 2.79 2.59 -30.88
CA LYS A 256 2.08 1.30 -30.79
C LYS A 256 0.71 1.37 -30.10
N GLU A 257 0.20 2.57 -29.83
CA GLU A 257 -0.98 2.82 -28.96
C GLU A 257 -2.32 2.23 -29.46
N MET A 258 -2.39 1.60 -30.63
CA MET A 258 -3.63 1.03 -31.18
C MET A 258 -3.72 -0.50 -31.09
N GLY A 259 -2.79 -1.16 -30.38
CA GLY A 259 -2.72 -2.63 -30.26
C GLY A 259 -2.28 -3.11 -28.87
N ASN A 260 -2.58 -2.34 -27.83
CA ASN A 260 -2.35 -2.74 -26.43
C ASN A 260 -3.27 -3.90 -26.02
N HIS A 261 -2.87 -4.62 -24.99
CA HIS A 261 -3.53 -5.83 -24.50
C HIS A 261 -4.03 -5.59 -23.08
N LEU A 262 -5.22 -6.09 -22.79
CA LEU A 262 -5.75 -6.18 -21.43
C LEU A 262 -6.10 -7.64 -21.16
N TYR A 263 -5.44 -8.22 -20.16
CA TYR A 263 -5.67 -9.59 -19.72
C TYR A 263 -6.49 -9.62 -18.43
N LEU A 264 -7.47 -10.53 -18.36
CA LEU A 264 -8.17 -10.90 -17.13
C LEU A 264 -7.81 -12.34 -16.79
N PHE A 265 -7.33 -12.55 -15.56
CA PHE A 265 -7.12 -13.88 -14.99
C PHE A 265 -8.35 -14.27 -14.20
N VAL A 266 -9.03 -15.34 -14.60
CA VAL A 266 -10.40 -15.64 -14.19
C VAL A 266 -10.52 -17.04 -13.60
N LEU A 267 -11.27 -17.15 -12.51
CA LEU A 267 -11.72 -18.42 -11.94
C LEU A 267 -13.23 -18.56 -12.12
N TYR A 268 -13.65 -19.55 -12.92
CA TYR A 268 -15.06 -19.93 -13.04
C TYR A 268 -15.29 -21.28 -12.39
N ASN A 269 -16.05 -21.31 -11.29
CA ASN A 269 -16.17 -22.50 -10.43
C ASN A 269 -14.80 -23.12 -10.08
N GLY A 270 -13.81 -22.24 -9.97
CA GLY A 270 -12.44 -22.59 -9.66
C GLY A 270 -11.68 -23.30 -10.78
N GLN A 271 -12.15 -23.25 -12.02
CA GLN A 271 -11.37 -23.57 -13.21
C GLN A 271 -10.71 -22.28 -13.72
N PRO A 272 -9.38 -22.26 -13.95
CA PRO A 272 -8.68 -21.10 -14.46
C PRO A 272 -8.91 -20.87 -15.95
N SER A 273 -9.12 -19.62 -16.34
CA SER A 273 -9.05 -19.15 -17.72
C SER A 273 -8.39 -17.77 -17.79
N VAL A 274 -7.83 -17.45 -18.96
CA VAL A 274 -7.24 -16.14 -19.22
C VAL A 274 -7.96 -15.52 -20.40
N LEU A 275 -8.56 -14.36 -20.18
CA LEU A 275 -9.26 -13.59 -21.18
C LEU A 275 -8.37 -12.45 -21.68
N ILE A 276 -8.51 -12.08 -22.95
CA ILE A 276 -7.77 -10.97 -23.57
C ILE A 276 -8.72 -10.07 -24.35
N THR A 277 -8.46 -8.77 -24.31
CA THR A 277 -9.00 -7.83 -25.30
C THR A 277 -7.91 -6.91 -25.83
N MET A 278 -8.04 -6.56 -27.10
CA MET A 278 -7.21 -5.57 -27.80
C MET A 278 -8.10 -4.52 -28.49
N GLN A 279 -9.38 -4.46 -28.12
CA GLN A 279 -10.33 -3.55 -28.73
C GLN A 279 -9.89 -2.11 -28.45
N ASN A 280 -9.69 -1.32 -29.51
CA ASN A 280 -9.22 0.06 -29.45
C ASN A 280 -10.33 1.11 -29.64
N GLN A 281 -11.59 0.68 -29.57
CA GLN A 281 -12.77 1.54 -29.62
C GLN A 281 -13.64 1.24 -28.39
N GLY A 282 -14.10 2.30 -27.72
CA GLY A 282 -15.06 2.17 -26.63
C GLY A 282 -16.38 1.56 -27.11
N ASN A 283 -17.12 0.94 -26.20
CA ASN A 283 -18.41 0.33 -26.49
C ASN A 283 -19.56 1.14 -25.86
N ASN A 284 -20.47 1.67 -26.68
CA ASN A 284 -21.66 2.37 -26.20
C ASN A 284 -22.68 1.44 -25.52
N GLU A 285 -22.56 0.13 -25.71
CA GLU A 285 -23.48 -0.88 -25.19
C GLU A 285 -23.04 -1.45 -23.83
N ASN A 286 -21.94 -0.94 -23.24
CA ASN A 286 -21.31 -1.44 -22.01
C ASN A 286 -20.90 -2.93 -22.01
N VAL A 287 -21.08 -3.65 -23.11
CA VAL A 287 -20.71 -5.08 -23.25
C VAL A 287 -19.19 -5.25 -23.20
N LEU A 288 -18.74 -6.24 -22.44
CA LEU A 288 -17.34 -6.65 -22.41
C LEU A 288 -17.02 -7.54 -23.62
N TYR A 289 -16.14 -7.05 -24.50
CA TYR A 289 -15.60 -7.85 -25.60
C TYR A 289 -14.23 -8.41 -25.19
N PHE A 290 -14.23 -9.68 -24.81
CA PHE A 290 -13.03 -10.44 -24.52
C PHE A 290 -13.09 -11.76 -25.28
N ASP A 291 -11.92 -12.22 -25.71
CA ASP A 291 -11.72 -13.57 -26.20
C ASP A 291 -10.94 -14.37 -25.17
N GLN A 292 -11.03 -15.70 -25.19
CA GLN A 292 -10.04 -16.53 -24.52
C GLN A 292 -8.70 -16.37 -25.21
N THR A 293 -7.63 -16.14 -24.44
CA THR A 293 -6.29 -16.07 -25.01
C THR A 293 -5.92 -17.38 -25.70
N GLN A 294 -5.18 -17.27 -26.80
CA GLN A 294 -4.57 -18.42 -27.48
C GLN A 294 -3.10 -18.62 -27.06
N ASN A 295 -2.59 -17.80 -26.14
CA ASN A 295 -1.21 -17.89 -25.67
C ASN A 295 -1.06 -19.05 -24.67
N ALA A 296 -0.39 -20.13 -25.09
CA ALA A 296 -0.21 -21.32 -24.28
C ALA A 296 0.56 -21.08 -22.97
N ASP A 297 1.50 -20.13 -22.95
CA ASP A 297 2.29 -19.83 -21.75
C ASP A 297 1.43 -19.21 -20.65
N LEU A 298 0.55 -18.27 -21.02
CA LEU A 298 -0.42 -17.67 -20.09
C LEU A 298 -1.41 -18.71 -19.54
N ILE A 299 -1.92 -19.58 -20.41
CA ILE A 299 -2.86 -20.65 -20.02
C ILE A 299 -2.18 -21.61 -19.03
N ASN A 300 -1.00 -22.11 -19.38
CA ASN A 300 -0.28 -23.09 -18.58
C ASN A 300 0.23 -22.48 -17.27
N GLY A 301 0.81 -21.29 -17.32
CA GLY A 301 1.34 -20.58 -16.14
C GLY A 301 0.25 -20.28 -15.12
N PHE A 302 -0.89 -19.75 -15.57
CA PHE A 302 -2.00 -19.49 -14.65
C PHE A 302 -2.63 -20.77 -14.09
N THR A 303 -2.77 -21.82 -14.92
CA THR A 303 -3.25 -23.13 -14.46
C THR A 303 -2.35 -23.71 -13.37
N GLN A 304 -1.03 -23.61 -13.54
CA GLN A 304 -0.06 -24.06 -12.55
C GLN A 304 -0.18 -23.26 -11.24
N ILE A 305 -0.24 -21.93 -11.31
CA ILE A 305 -0.39 -21.06 -10.14
C ILE A 305 -1.67 -21.40 -9.35
N VAL A 306 -2.77 -21.66 -10.05
CA VAL A 306 -4.03 -22.03 -9.40
C VAL A 306 -3.99 -23.44 -8.81
N GLY A 307 -3.22 -24.35 -9.41
CA GLY A 307 -3.03 -25.73 -8.93
C GLY A 307 -2.07 -25.89 -7.75
N ASN A 308 -1.20 -24.90 -7.51
CA ASN A 308 -0.29 -24.85 -6.35
C ASN A 308 -1.05 -24.59 -5.02
#